data_AF-A0A428ZGB9-F1
#
_entry.id   AF-A0A428ZGB9-F1
#
_cell.length_a   1.000
_cell.length_b   1.000
_cell.length_c   1.000
_cell.angle_alpha   90.00
_cell.angle_beta   90.00
_cell.angle_gamma   90.00
#
_symmetry.space_group_name_H-M   'P 1'
#
loop_
_entity.id
_entity.type
_entity.pdbx_description
1 polymer ?
#
loop_
_entity_poly.entity_id
_entity_poly.type
_entity_poly.pdbx_seq_one_letter_code
_entity_poly.pdbx_strand_id
1 'polypeptide(L)'
;MNDYRRIADRIADDITAGRIGPGQRLPPQRVFARRRGIAGSTAGRVYAELVRRGLVVGEVGRGTFVRAAPEGTGRSLVEAATAAPVNLELNYPSAPGQSELLAPALAPLQRPDVLTEALRPSPATGTSAARRAAAA
;
A
#
# COMPACT_ATOMS: atom_id res chain seq x y z
N MET A 1 10.27 -34.15 -8.51
CA MET A 1 9.13 -33.42 -7.91
C MET A 1 9.08 -31.98 -8.42
N ASN A 2 8.82 -31.81 -9.74
CA ASN A 2 8.89 -30.52 -10.47
C ASN A 2 7.50 -29.99 -10.91
N ASP A 3 6.42 -30.59 -10.42
CA ASP A 3 5.08 -30.37 -10.99
C ASP A 3 4.47 -29.02 -10.59
N TYR A 4 4.62 -28.62 -9.32
CA TYR A 4 4.12 -27.32 -8.85
C TYR A 4 4.85 -26.13 -9.48
N ARG A 5 6.15 -26.27 -9.79
CA ARG A 5 6.94 -25.21 -10.46
C ARG A 5 6.43 -24.97 -11.87
N ARG A 6 6.19 -26.03 -12.66
CA ARG A 6 5.59 -25.91 -14.00
C ARG A 6 4.22 -25.23 -13.97
N ILE A 7 3.42 -25.50 -12.94
CA ILE A 7 2.13 -24.82 -12.76
C ILE A 7 2.34 -23.34 -12.43
N ALA A 8 3.29 -23.02 -11.55
CA ALA A 8 3.63 -21.63 -11.22
C ALA A 8 4.21 -20.88 -12.44
N ASP A 9 5.02 -21.53 -13.27
CA ASP A 9 5.59 -20.98 -14.51
C ASP A 9 4.47 -20.59 -15.48
N ARG A 10 3.50 -21.49 -15.73
CA ARG A 10 2.35 -21.17 -16.59
C ARG A 10 1.53 -19.99 -16.08
N ILE A 11 1.32 -19.88 -14.77
CA ILE A 11 0.60 -18.75 -14.19
C ILE A 11 1.42 -17.47 -14.30
N ALA A 12 2.74 -17.55 -14.13
CA ALA A 12 3.63 -16.42 -14.36
C ALA A 12 3.55 -15.94 -15.81
N ASP A 13 3.56 -16.85 -16.78
CA ASP A 13 3.41 -16.52 -18.19
C ASP A 13 2.05 -15.86 -18.49
N ASP A 14 0.97 -16.31 -17.85
CA ASP A 14 -0.35 -15.70 -17.96
C ASP A 14 -0.38 -14.27 -17.39
N ILE A 15 0.31 -14.03 -16.26
CA ILE A 15 0.43 -12.70 -15.65
C ILE A 15 1.27 -11.79 -16.54
N THR A 16 2.44 -12.25 -16.99
CA THR A 16 3.35 -11.48 -17.86
C THR A 16 2.72 -11.15 -19.21
N ALA A 17 1.93 -12.08 -19.77
CA ALA A 17 1.18 -11.84 -21.00
C ALA A 17 -0.09 -10.99 -20.80
N GLY A 18 -0.40 -10.55 -19.57
CA GLY A 18 -1.57 -9.72 -19.26
C GLY A 18 -2.91 -10.47 -19.30
N ARG A 19 -2.92 -11.81 -19.42
CA ARG A 19 -4.14 -12.61 -19.34
C ARG A 19 -4.73 -12.61 -17.93
N ILE A 20 -3.88 -12.50 -16.92
CA ILE A 20 -4.27 -12.22 -15.54
C ILE A 20 -3.68 -10.86 -15.16
N GLY A 21 -4.52 -9.84 -15.12
CA GLY A 21 -4.08 -8.45 -15.00
C GLY A 21 -3.66 -8.06 -13.58
N PRO A 22 -2.87 -6.97 -13.45
CA PRO A 22 -2.68 -6.21 -12.21
C PRO A 22 -3.93 -6.09 -11.34
N GLY A 23 -3.81 -6.40 -10.05
CA GLY A 23 -4.91 -6.29 -9.09
C GLY A 23 -5.99 -7.37 -9.21
N GLN A 24 -5.90 -8.25 -10.21
CA GLN A 24 -6.85 -9.34 -10.35
C GLN A 24 -6.66 -10.38 -9.23
N ARG A 25 -7.78 -10.84 -8.67
CA ARG A 25 -7.79 -11.87 -7.63
C ARG A 25 -7.62 -13.26 -8.22
N LEU A 26 -6.63 -14.01 -7.74
CA LEU A 26 -6.50 -15.43 -8.02
C LEU A 26 -7.59 -16.24 -7.28
N PRO A 27 -8.01 -17.40 -7.81
CA PRO A 27 -8.94 -18.27 -7.10
C PRO A 27 -8.43 -18.65 -5.71
N PRO A 28 -9.31 -18.94 -4.72
CA PRO A 28 -8.87 -19.53 -3.46
C PRO A 28 -8.13 -20.86 -3.71
N GLN A 29 -7.07 -21.17 -2.95
CA GLN A 29 -6.23 -22.36 -3.16
C GLN A 29 -7.05 -23.66 -3.23
N ARG A 30 -8.09 -23.79 -2.40
CA ARG A 30 -9.00 -24.95 -2.42
C ARG A 30 -9.78 -25.09 -3.74
N VAL A 31 -10.21 -23.97 -4.31
CA VAL A 31 -10.92 -23.94 -5.61
C VAL A 31 -9.92 -24.20 -6.75
N PHE A 32 -8.73 -23.59 -6.67
CA PHE A 32 -7.65 -23.82 -7.62
C PHE A 32 -7.26 -25.30 -7.68
N ALA A 33 -7.09 -25.94 -6.53
CA ALA A 33 -6.77 -27.36 -6.39
C ALA A 33 -7.83 -28.24 -7.06
N ARG A 34 -9.12 -28.00 -6.73
CA ARG A 34 -10.25 -28.75 -7.31
C ARG A 34 -10.33 -28.60 -8.83
N ARG A 35 -10.21 -27.38 -9.36
CA ARG A 35 -10.27 -27.12 -10.82
C ARG A 35 -9.16 -27.81 -11.62
N ARG A 36 -8.00 -28.05 -10.99
CA ARG A 36 -6.83 -28.67 -11.63
C ARG A 36 -6.64 -30.14 -11.27
N GLY A 37 -7.48 -30.70 -10.40
CA GLY A 37 -7.35 -32.09 -9.94
C GLY A 37 -6.06 -32.36 -9.15
N ILE A 38 -5.53 -31.35 -8.44
CA ILE A 38 -4.28 -31.47 -7.67
C ILE A 38 -4.55 -31.45 -6.16
N ALA A 39 -3.61 -32.00 -5.38
CA ALA A 39 -3.66 -31.92 -3.93
C ALA A 39 -3.58 -30.46 -3.43
N GLY A 40 -4.29 -30.16 -2.34
CA GLY A 40 -4.29 -28.82 -1.72
C GLY A 40 -2.90 -28.35 -1.29
N SER A 41 -2.06 -29.26 -0.79
CA SER A 41 -0.65 -28.98 -0.47
C SER A 41 0.17 -28.55 -1.70
N THR A 42 -0.14 -29.10 -2.88
CA THR A 42 0.51 -28.71 -4.14
C THR A 42 0.04 -27.33 -4.58
N ALA A 43 -1.26 -27.02 -4.47
CA ALA A 43 -1.78 -25.67 -4.71
C ALA A 43 -1.15 -24.63 -3.77
N GLY A 44 -0.98 -24.96 -2.49
CA GLY A 44 -0.27 -24.11 -1.53
C GLY A 44 1.16 -23.79 -1.97
N ARG A 45 1.90 -24.80 -2.45
CA ARG A 45 3.26 -24.62 -2.98
C ARG A 45 3.31 -23.77 -4.25
N VAL A 46 2.31 -23.88 -5.14
CA VAL A 46 2.19 -23.00 -6.32
C VAL A 46 2.04 -21.54 -5.87
N TYR A 47 1.14 -21.26 -4.92
CA TYR A 47 0.88 -19.90 -4.48
C TYR A 47 2.07 -19.32 -3.72
N ALA A 48 2.72 -20.12 -2.87
CA ALA A 48 3.94 -19.72 -2.18
C ALA A 48 5.06 -19.37 -3.19
N GLU A 49 5.19 -20.13 -4.27
CA GLU A 49 6.16 -19.85 -5.33
C GLU A 49 5.85 -18.55 -6.09
N LEU A 50 4.58 -18.28 -6.41
CA LEU A 50 4.17 -17.02 -7.04
C LEU A 50 4.43 -15.80 -6.12
N VAL A 51 4.20 -15.95 -4.81
CA VAL A 51 4.53 -14.92 -3.81
C VAL A 51 6.04 -14.71 -3.74
N ARG A 52 6.82 -15.79 -3.68
CA ARG A 52 8.30 -15.76 -3.65
C ARG A 52 8.88 -15.06 -4.88
N ARG A 53 8.22 -15.16 -6.04
CA ARG A 53 8.59 -14.49 -7.29
C ARG A 53 8.11 -13.03 -7.38
N GLY A 54 7.41 -12.52 -6.36
CA GLY A 54 6.87 -11.16 -6.37
C GLY A 54 5.73 -10.95 -7.38
N LEU A 55 5.11 -12.01 -7.90
CA LEU A 55 4.04 -11.89 -8.91
C LEU A 55 2.67 -11.63 -8.28
N VAL A 56 2.49 -12.09 -7.04
CA VAL A 56 1.23 -11.99 -6.30
C VAL A 56 1.48 -11.59 -4.85
N VAL A 57 0.43 -11.08 -4.21
CA VAL A 57 0.40 -10.74 -2.78
C VAL A 57 -0.79 -11.43 -2.12
N GLY A 58 -0.55 -12.02 -0.95
CA GLY A 58 -1.60 -12.57 -0.10
C GLY A 58 -2.09 -11.51 0.88
N GLU A 59 -3.39 -11.27 0.92
CA GLU A 59 -4.06 -10.38 1.86
C GLU A 59 -5.00 -11.18 2.75
N VAL A 60 -4.80 -11.09 4.07
CA VAL A 60 -5.60 -11.81 5.06
C VAL A 60 -7.08 -11.40 4.93
N GLY A 61 -7.98 -12.39 4.86
CA GLY A 61 -9.42 -12.17 4.68
C GLY A 61 -9.87 -11.77 3.27
N ARG A 62 -8.99 -11.20 2.43
CA ARG A 62 -9.33 -10.72 1.09
C ARG A 62 -8.93 -11.68 -0.03
N GLY A 63 -7.85 -12.43 0.13
CA GLY A 63 -7.39 -13.45 -0.83
C GLY A 63 -6.01 -13.15 -1.43
N THR A 64 -5.73 -13.69 -2.62
CA THR A 64 -4.43 -13.50 -3.29
C THR A 64 -4.64 -12.71 -4.57
N PHE A 65 -3.85 -11.67 -4.78
CA PHE A 65 -3.99 -10.73 -5.90
C PHE A 65 -2.69 -10.61 -6.70
N VAL A 66 -2.80 -10.41 -8.02
CA VAL A 66 -1.65 -10.12 -8.88
C VAL A 66 -1.12 -8.72 -8.55
N ARG A 67 0.20 -8.59 -8.40
CA ARG A 67 0.80 -7.28 -8.12
C ARG A 67 0.67 -6.36 -9.32
N ALA A 68 0.44 -5.07 -9.06
CA ALA A 68 0.29 -4.06 -10.11
C ALA A 68 1.62 -3.57 -10.70
N ALA A 69 2.74 -3.92 -10.07
CA ALA A 69 4.07 -3.54 -10.49
C ALA A 69 5.08 -4.63 -10.08
N PRO A 70 6.08 -4.97 -10.91
CA PRO A 70 7.26 -5.67 -10.43
C PRO A 70 7.94 -4.81 -9.35
N GLU A 71 8.57 -5.45 -8.37
CA GLU A 71 9.38 -4.75 -7.36
C GLU A 71 10.44 -3.90 -8.10
N GLY A 72 10.25 -2.58 -8.11
CA GLY A 72 11.17 -1.64 -8.77
C GLY A 72 10.54 -0.43 -9.45
N THR A 73 9.24 -0.43 -9.81
CA THR A 73 8.63 0.74 -10.49
C THR A 73 7.86 1.68 -9.58
N GLY A 74 7.56 1.28 -8.34
CA GLY A 74 7.19 2.20 -7.28
C GLY A 74 8.46 2.67 -6.58
N ARG A 75 8.63 3.98 -6.37
CA ARG A 75 9.58 4.44 -5.34
C ARG A 75 9.21 3.71 -4.06
N SER A 76 10.13 2.91 -3.53
CA SER A 76 10.01 2.42 -2.17
C SER A 76 9.72 3.63 -1.29
N LEU A 77 8.53 3.68 -0.69
CA LEU A 77 8.24 4.65 0.39
C LEU A 77 9.05 4.32 1.65
N VAL A 78 9.75 3.18 1.65
CA VAL A 78 10.72 2.82 2.67
C VAL A 78 12.04 3.47 2.28
N GLU A 79 12.48 4.43 3.07
CA GLU A 79 13.84 4.96 2.98
C GLU A 79 14.86 3.83 3.09
N ALA A 80 16.00 3.98 2.41
CA ALA A 80 17.10 3.05 2.58
C ALA A 80 17.46 2.98 4.06
N ALA A 81 17.48 1.78 4.63
CA ALA A 81 17.79 1.59 6.04
C ALA A 81 19.16 2.24 6.33
N THR A 82 19.14 3.29 7.14
CA THR A 82 20.37 3.92 7.63
C THR A 82 21.00 3.01 8.68
N ALA A 83 22.31 3.10 8.86
CA ALA A 83 23.02 2.26 9.85
C ALA A 83 22.62 2.59 11.31
N ALA A 84 21.97 3.73 11.53
CA ALA A 84 21.49 4.15 12.84
C ALA A 84 20.00 3.79 13.02
N PRO A 85 19.60 3.27 14.20
CA PRO A 85 18.19 3.03 14.49
C PRO A 85 17.40 4.34 14.44
N VAL A 86 16.22 4.31 13.83
CA VAL A 86 15.29 5.45 13.79
C VAL A 86 14.75 5.68 15.20
N ASN A 87 15.01 6.86 15.78
CA ASN A 87 14.43 7.25 17.06
C ASN A 87 12.97 7.71 16.84
N LEU A 88 12.02 6.93 17.36
CA LEU A 88 10.58 7.19 17.29
C LEU A 88 9.99 7.79 18.57
N GLU A 89 10.82 8.13 19.56
CA GLU A 89 10.37 8.73 20.84
C GLU A 89 9.80 10.13 20.64
N LEU A 90 10.21 10.82 19.57
CA LEU A 90 9.79 12.18 19.26
C LEU A 90 9.23 12.24 17.83
N ASN A 91 7.96 12.64 17.71
CA ASN A 91 7.40 13.06 16.43
C ASN A 91 7.62 14.57 16.30
N TYR A 92 8.70 14.96 15.62
CA TYR A 92 9.00 16.36 15.35
C TYR A 92 9.10 16.58 13.84
N PRO A 93 8.13 17.27 13.21
CA PRO A 93 8.28 17.65 11.82
C PRO A 93 9.47 18.62 11.71
N SER A 94 10.42 18.33 10.83
CA SER A 94 11.50 19.25 10.48
C SER A 94 11.35 19.68 9.03
N ALA A 95 10.90 20.92 8.83
CA ALA A 95 10.93 21.58 7.53
C ALA A 95 12.02 22.66 7.52
N PRO A 96 12.81 22.80 6.44
CA PRO A 96 13.69 23.96 6.28
C PRO A 96 12.87 25.26 6.39
N GLY A 97 13.29 26.17 7.27
CA GLY A 97 12.59 27.45 7.49
C GLY A 97 11.22 27.31 8.17
N GLN A 98 11.03 26.28 9.01
CA GLN A 98 9.73 25.99 9.64
C GLN A 98 9.14 27.18 10.41
N SER A 99 9.95 27.94 11.14
CA SER A 99 9.48 29.11 11.88
C SER A 99 8.98 30.21 10.94
N GLU A 100 9.67 30.43 9.84
CA GLU A 100 9.33 31.40 8.79
C GLU A 100 8.06 31.00 8.04
N LEU A 101 7.82 29.69 7.88
CA LEU A 101 6.58 29.16 7.31
C LEU A 101 5.40 29.25 8.28
N LEU A 102 5.63 28.94 9.56
CA LEU A 102 4.57 28.91 10.57
C LEU A 102 4.15 30.31 11.04
N ALA A 103 5.08 31.23 11.22
CA ALA A 103 4.80 32.58 11.72
C ALA A 103 3.66 33.30 10.95
N PRO A 104 3.67 33.40 9.61
CA PRO A 104 2.57 34.04 8.89
C PRO A 104 1.27 33.24 8.94
N ALA A 105 1.33 31.90 9.06
CA ALA A 105 0.14 31.06 9.20
C ALA A 105 -0.54 31.20 10.57
N LEU A 106 0.24 31.46 11.62
CA LEU A 106 -0.24 31.66 12.99
C LEU A 106 -0.70 33.10 13.25
N ALA A 107 -0.17 34.10 12.52
CA ALA A 107 -0.49 35.50 12.74
C ALA A 107 -2.01 35.82 12.74
N PRO A 108 -2.84 35.26 11.84
CA PRO A 108 -4.30 35.49 11.87
C PRO A 108 -4.98 34.98 13.15
N LEU A 109 -4.44 33.96 13.81
CA LEU A 109 -5.01 33.38 15.04
C LEU A 109 -4.83 34.30 16.27
N GLN A 110 -4.06 35.38 16.16
CA GLN A 110 -3.98 36.40 17.21
C GLN A 110 -5.28 37.21 17.32
N ARG A 111 -6.16 37.15 16.31
CA ARG A 111 -7.47 37.78 16.33
C ARG A 111 -8.49 36.91 17.07
N PRO A 112 -9.19 37.42 18.10
CA PRO A 112 -10.14 36.64 18.90
C PRO A 112 -11.29 36.02 18.09
N ASP A 113 -11.79 36.70 17.07
CA ASP A 113 -12.88 36.20 16.21
C ASP A 113 -12.42 35.01 15.36
N VAL A 114 -11.20 35.09 14.81
CA VAL A 114 -10.60 34.02 14.00
C VAL A 114 -10.26 32.81 14.88
N LEU A 115 -9.67 33.05 16.06
CA LEU A 115 -9.34 31.98 17.00
C LEU A 115 -10.60 31.24 17.48
N THR A 116 -11.65 32.00 17.79
CA THR A 116 -12.94 31.42 18.22
C THR A 116 -13.52 30.51 17.15
N GLU A 117 -13.45 30.91 15.88
CA GLU A 117 -13.91 30.07 14.77
C GLU A 117 -13.03 28.81 14.59
N ALA A 118 -11.71 28.95 14.70
CA ALA A 118 -10.75 27.84 14.55
C ALA A 118 -10.90 26.75 15.63
N LEU A 119 -11.39 27.11 16.82
CA LEU A 119 -11.60 26.19 17.95
C LEU A 119 -12.95 25.47 17.90
N ARG A 120 -13.83 25.78 16.93
CA ARG A 120 -15.11 25.08 16.79
C ARG A 120 -14.90 23.65 16.32
N PRO A 121 -15.68 22.67 16.84
CA PRO A 121 -15.65 21.30 16.33
C PRO A 121 -15.90 21.26 14.82
N SER A 122 -14.99 20.61 14.09
CA SER A 122 -15.16 20.41 12.65
C SER A 122 -15.92 19.11 12.36
N PRO A 123 -16.71 19.06 11.27
CA PRO A 123 -17.31 17.82 10.81
C PRO A 123 -16.23 16.77 10.48
N ALA A 124 -16.56 15.49 10.62
CA ALA A 124 -15.66 14.39 10.25
C ALA A 124 -15.21 14.43 8.77
N THR A 125 -15.99 15.09 7.91
CA THR A 125 -15.69 15.30 6.48
C THR A 125 -14.88 16.57 6.21
N GLY A 126 -14.42 17.27 7.25
CA GLY A 126 -13.71 18.54 7.18
C GLY A 126 -14.59 19.73 6.82
N THR A 127 -14.02 20.94 6.88
CA THR A 127 -14.69 22.16 6.40
C THR A 127 -14.60 22.27 4.88
N SER A 128 -15.50 23.04 4.25
CA SER A 128 -15.45 23.28 2.80
C SER A 128 -14.15 23.97 2.37
N ALA A 129 -13.62 24.87 3.20
CA ALA A 129 -12.32 25.50 3.00
C ALA A 129 -11.18 24.48 3.05
N ALA A 130 -11.14 23.62 4.07
CA ALA A 130 -10.11 22.59 4.20
C ALA A 130 -10.13 21.61 3.02
N ARG A 131 -11.31 21.18 2.56
CA ARG A 131 -11.43 20.29 1.39
C ARG A 131 -10.93 20.93 0.10
N ARG A 132 -11.18 22.24 -0.10
CA ARG A 132 -10.66 22.95 -1.28
C ARG A 132 -9.14 23.08 -1.23
N ALA A 133 -8.58 23.37 -0.06
CA ALA A 133 -7.13 23.49 0.11
C ALA A 133 -6.39 22.15 -0.15
N ALA A 134 -6.99 21.03 0.25
CA ALA A 134 -6.40 19.70 0.03
C ALA A 134 -6.58 19.14 -1.39
N ALA A 135 -7.42 19.75 -2.22
CA ALA A 135 -7.69 19.32 -3.60
C ALA A 135 -6.76 19.96 -4.65
N ALA A 136 -5.91 20.90 -4.23
CA ALA A 136 -4.91 21.58 -5.05
C ALA A 136 -3.55 20.88 -4.91
#